data_AF-A0A6N9L7U0-F1
#
_entry.id   AF-A0A6N9L7U0-F1
#
_cell.length_a   1.000
_cell.length_b   1.000
_cell.length_c   1.000
_cell.angle_alpha   90.00
_cell.angle_beta   90.00
_cell.angle_gamma   90.00
#
_symmetry.space_group_name_H-M   'P 1'
#
loop_
_entity.id
_entity.type
_entity.pdbx_description
1 polymer ?
#
loop_
_entity_poly.entity_id
_entity_poly.type
_entity_poly.pdbx_seq_one_letter_code
_entity_poly.pdbx_strand_id
1 'polypeptide(L)'
;MNNTEQYIHNIWTIMPMHTNKEKFYLLDLKKHLKEFMDDHPDCSYEDIVEHFGEPKDIVVEYIQNSDENYLIQRMKLKEVFQKFIIFLCILCTLLALWFGLLWYDVYRNSKYSGVGEIKYTITDQ
;
A
#
# COMPACT_ATOMS: atom_id res chain seq x y z
N MET A 1 -3.47 11.51 27.22
CA MET A 1 -4.06 10.44 26.38
C MET A 1 -5.10 9.75 27.22
N ASN A 2 -6.31 9.54 26.71
CA ASN A 2 -7.30 8.71 27.41
C ASN A 2 -6.79 7.27 27.50
N ASN A 3 -7.08 6.57 28.61
CA ASN A 3 -6.66 5.18 28.85
C ASN A 3 -7.04 4.25 27.67
N THR A 4 -8.21 4.46 27.08
CA THR A 4 -8.70 3.76 25.89
C THR A 4 -7.90 4.02 24.62
N GLU A 5 -7.42 5.24 24.40
CA GLU A 5 -6.59 5.54 23.24
C GLU A 5 -5.21 4.92 23.37
N GLN A 6 -4.65 4.91 24.59
CA GLN A 6 -3.41 4.21 24.89
C GLN A 6 -3.55 2.70 24.68
N TYR A 7 -4.66 2.11 25.12
CA TYR A 7 -4.95 0.69 24.92
C TYR A 7 -5.02 0.30 23.44
N ILE A 8 -5.83 1.03 22.65
CA ILE A 8 -5.93 0.78 21.20
C ILE A 8 -4.60 1.01 20.48
N HIS A 9 -3.83 2.03 20.87
CA HIS A 9 -2.52 2.28 20.29
C HIS A 9 -1.53 1.14 20.55
N ASN A 10 -1.52 0.60 21.76
CA ASN A 10 -0.69 -0.55 22.12
C ASN A 10 -1.05 -1.77 21.27
N ILE A 11 -2.35 -2.07 21.10
CA ILE A 11 -2.79 -3.18 20.25
C ILE A 11 -2.36 -2.96 18.79
N TRP A 12 -2.63 -1.77 18.24
CA TRP A 12 -2.25 -1.44 16.85
C TRP A 12 -0.76 -1.60 16.60
N THR A 13 0.09 -1.29 17.58
CA THR A 13 1.56 -1.38 17.47
C THR A 13 2.04 -2.82 17.39
N ILE A 14 1.33 -3.75 18.03
CA ILE A 14 1.68 -5.19 18.08
C ILE A 14 1.09 -5.95 16.88
N MET A 15 0.04 -5.41 16.25
CA MET A 15 -0.63 -6.02 15.10
C MET A 15 0.35 -6.24 13.92
N PRO A 16 0.45 -7.47 13.37
CA PRO A 16 1.48 -7.80 12.38
C PRO A 16 1.16 -7.29 10.97
N MET A 17 -0.11 -7.06 10.64
CA MET A 17 -0.54 -6.93 9.24
C MET A 17 -0.97 -5.51 8.84
N HIS A 18 -1.34 -4.64 9.79
CA HIS A 18 -1.87 -3.27 9.60
C HIS A 18 -2.85 -3.13 8.42
N THR A 19 -3.75 -4.10 8.28
CA THR A 19 -4.74 -4.24 7.22
C THR A 19 -6.01 -3.48 7.53
N ASN A 20 -6.87 -3.33 6.52
CA ASN A 20 -8.22 -2.81 6.73
C ASN A 20 -9.03 -3.71 7.68
N LYS A 21 -8.81 -5.04 7.69
CA LYS A 21 -9.47 -5.96 8.61
C LYS A 21 -9.10 -5.67 10.07
N GLU A 22 -7.80 -5.50 10.37
CA GLU A 22 -7.33 -5.10 11.70
C GLU A 22 -7.86 -3.72 12.09
N LYS A 23 -7.91 -2.76 11.13
CA LYS A 23 -8.53 -1.46 11.38
C LYS A 23 -10.00 -1.58 11.75
N PHE A 24 -10.78 -2.40 11.04
CA PHE A 24 -12.19 -2.63 11.37
C PHE A 24 -12.36 -3.28 12.73
N TYR A 25 -11.53 -4.29 13.05
CA TYR A 25 -11.53 -4.93 14.37
C TYR A 25 -11.24 -3.94 15.50
N LEU A 26 -10.21 -3.10 15.34
CA LEU A 26 -9.89 -2.08 16.34
C LEU A 26 -10.92 -0.96 16.43
N LEU A 27 -11.60 -0.62 15.34
CA LEU A 27 -12.69 0.35 15.37
C LEU A 27 -13.87 -0.18 16.18
N ASP A 28 -14.20 -1.45 15.99
CA ASP A 28 -15.25 -2.13 16.76
C ASP A 28 -14.87 -2.22 18.25
N LEU A 29 -13.63 -2.66 18.55
CA LEU A 29 -13.10 -2.68 19.91
C LEU A 29 -13.10 -1.28 20.56
N LYS A 30 -12.71 -0.24 19.82
CA LYS A 30 -12.75 1.15 20.30
C LYS A 30 -14.17 1.60 20.61
N LYS A 31 -15.17 1.12 19.88
CA LYS A 31 -16.58 1.40 20.15
C LYS A 31 -17.02 0.77 21.47
N HIS A 32 -16.73 -0.52 21.68
CA HIS A 32 -17.04 -1.21 22.94
C HIS A 32 -16.31 -0.60 24.14
N LEU A 33 -15.04 -0.21 23.98
CA LEU A 33 -14.30 0.51 25.03
C LEU A 33 -14.95 1.86 25.38
N LYS A 34 -15.47 2.57 24.37
CA LYS A 34 -16.14 3.85 24.59
C LYS A 34 -17.47 3.66 25.32
N GLU A 35 -18.24 2.63 24.98
CA GLU A 35 -19.48 2.26 25.67
C GLU A 35 -19.16 1.90 27.14
N PHE A 36 -18.12 1.11 27.38
CA PHE A 36 -17.67 0.76 28.74
C PHE A 36 -17.22 1.97 29.57
N MET A 37 -16.51 2.93 28.97
CA MET A 37 -16.12 4.17 29.64
C MET A 37 -17.30 5.10 29.95
N ASP A 38 -18.37 5.05 29.15
CA ASP A 38 -19.57 5.86 29.38
C ASP A 38 -20.32 5.37 30.62
N ASP A 39 -20.35 4.04 30.81
CA ASP A 39 -20.90 3.39 32.00
C ASP A 39 -19.97 3.52 33.23
N HIS A 40 -18.66 3.67 33.02
CA HIS A 40 -17.63 3.78 34.06
C HIS A 40 -16.66 4.95 33.82
N PRO A 41 -17.04 6.20 34.14
CA PRO A 41 -16.26 7.40 33.81
C PRO A 41 -14.89 7.50 34.52
N ASP A 42 -14.70 6.79 35.63
CA ASP A 42 -13.43 6.76 36.41
C ASP A 42 -12.57 5.51 36.11
N CYS A 43 -12.86 4.78 35.03
CA CYS A 43 -12.18 3.55 34.66
C CYS A 43 -10.65 3.74 34.45
N SER A 44 -9.86 2.95 35.18
CA SER A 44 -8.41 2.88 35.06
C SER A 44 -7.99 2.01 33.88
N TYR A 45 -6.74 2.16 33.42
CA TYR A 45 -6.16 1.28 32.40
C TYR A 45 -6.17 -0.20 32.83
N GLU A 46 -6.02 -0.47 34.13
CA GLU A 46 -6.04 -1.82 34.69
C GLU A 46 -7.42 -2.46 34.55
N ASP A 47 -8.50 -1.71 34.82
CA ASP A 47 -9.87 -2.21 34.66
C ASP A 47 -10.18 -2.56 33.19
N ILE A 48 -9.64 -1.77 32.25
CA ILE A 48 -9.74 -2.06 30.81
C ILE A 48 -9.04 -3.37 30.47
N VAL A 49 -7.83 -3.57 30.98
CA VAL A 49 -7.05 -4.80 30.74
C VAL A 49 -7.70 -6.01 31.41
N GLU A 50 -8.33 -5.85 32.57
CA GLU A 50 -9.05 -6.93 33.23
C GLU A 50 -10.32 -7.34 32.46
N HIS A 51 -11.06 -6.36 31.93
CA HIS A 51 -12.32 -6.61 31.20
C HIS A 51 -12.12 -7.07 29.75
N PHE A 52 -11.20 -6.43 29.03
CA PHE A 52 -10.93 -6.68 27.61
C PHE A 52 -9.71 -7.57 27.38
N GLY A 53 -8.93 -7.91 28.40
CA GLY A 53 -7.70 -8.69 28.28
C GLY A 53 -6.45 -7.86 28.03
N GLU A 54 -5.28 -8.52 28.04
CA GLU A 54 -4.04 -7.83 27.67
C GLU A 54 -4.01 -7.54 26.16
N PRO A 55 -3.40 -6.40 25.74
CA PRO A 55 -3.23 -6.08 24.33
C PRO A 55 -2.56 -7.19 23.51
N LYS A 56 -1.66 -7.96 24.13
CA LYS A 56 -0.96 -9.08 23.48
C LYS A 56 -1.90 -10.25 23.24
N ASP A 57 -2.69 -10.61 24.23
CA ASP A 57 -3.61 -11.76 24.16
C ASP A 57 -4.70 -11.50 23.12
N ILE A 58 -5.24 -10.28 23.07
CA ILE A 58 -6.17 -9.84 22.03
C ILE A 58 -5.58 -9.98 20.63
N VAL A 59 -4.32 -9.61 20.43
CA VAL A 59 -3.65 -9.78 19.12
C VAL A 59 -3.44 -11.25 18.78
N VAL A 60 -3.05 -12.07 19.76
CA VAL A 60 -2.86 -13.52 19.56
C VAL A 60 -4.19 -14.18 19.20
N GLU A 61 -5.26 -13.87 19.93
CA GLU A 61 -6.61 -14.35 19.65
C GLU A 61 -7.08 -13.89 18.26
N TYR A 62 -6.84 -12.62 17.91
CA TYR A 62 -7.15 -12.11 16.57
C TYR A 62 -6.41 -12.89 15.48
N ILE A 63 -5.12 -13.19 15.67
CA ILE A 63 -4.32 -13.95 14.69
C ILE A 63 -4.78 -15.40 14.60
N GLN A 64 -5.09 -16.04 15.73
CA GLN A 64 -5.57 -17.42 15.78
C GLN A 64 -6.95 -17.59 15.14
N ASN A 65 -7.84 -16.63 15.37
CA ASN A 65 -9.17 -16.60 14.76
C ASN A 65 -9.15 -16.02 13.33
N SER A 66 -8.04 -15.44 12.89
CA SER A 66 -7.90 -14.94 11.53
C SER A 66 -7.72 -16.10 10.55
N ASP A 67 -8.52 -16.07 9.49
CA ASP A 67 -8.56 -17.10 8.45
C ASP A 67 -7.15 -17.41 7.90
N GLU A 68 -6.68 -18.65 8.06
CA GLU A 68 -5.39 -19.12 7.55
C GLU A 68 -5.24 -18.84 6.05
N ASN A 69 -6.35 -18.90 5.30
CA ASN A 69 -6.35 -18.59 3.86
C ASN A 69 -5.98 -17.13 3.60
N TYR A 70 -6.34 -16.21 4.49
CA TYR A 70 -5.97 -14.80 4.39
C TYR A 70 -4.46 -14.60 4.59
N LEU A 71 -3.87 -15.29 5.57
CA LEU A 71 -2.44 -15.27 5.84
C LEU A 71 -1.64 -15.83 4.65
N ILE A 72 -2.07 -16.99 4.13
CA ILE A 72 -1.45 -17.66 2.98
C ILE A 72 -1.59 -16.83 1.70
N GLN A 73 -2.77 -16.25 1.45
CA GLN A 73 -2.97 -15.39 0.28
C GLN A 73 -2.02 -14.20 0.32
N ARG A 74 -1.83 -13.55 1.48
CA ARG A 74 -0.99 -12.35 1.57
C ARG A 74 0.50 -12.65 1.37
N MET A 75 0.98 -13.81 1.84
CA MET A 75 2.35 -14.27 1.54
C MET A 75 2.55 -14.48 0.04
N LYS A 76 1.61 -15.16 -0.62
CA LYS A 76 1.64 -15.35 -2.08
C LYS A 76 1.52 -14.01 -2.84
N LEU A 77 0.74 -13.07 -2.32
CA LEU A 77 0.53 -11.76 -2.96
C LEU A 77 1.82 -10.91 -2.95
N LYS A 78 2.63 -10.99 -1.89
CA LYS A 78 3.96 -10.36 -1.85
C LYS A 78 4.88 -10.91 -2.95
N GLU A 79 4.91 -12.23 -3.13
CA GLU A 79 5.71 -12.87 -4.17
C GLU A 79 5.21 -12.51 -5.58
N VAL A 80 3.90 -12.50 -5.78
CA VAL A 80 3.29 -12.10 -7.06
C VAL A 80 3.57 -10.63 -7.36
N PHE A 81 3.46 -9.74 -6.36
CA PHE A 81 3.72 -8.31 -6.52
C PHE A 81 5.19 -8.03 -6.86
N GLN A 82 6.12 -8.74 -6.23
CA GLN A 82 7.54 -8.64 -6.56
C GLN A 82 7.82 -9.06 -8.01
N LYS A 83 7.21 -10.16 -8.48
CA LYS A 83 7.30 -10.58 -9.89
C LYS A 83 6.65 -9.57 -10.84
N PHE A 84 5.54 -8.96 -10.43
CA PHE A 84 4.85 -7.93 -11.19
C PHE A 84 5.69 -6.66 -11.39
N ILE A 85 6.42 -6.21 -10.36
CA ILE A 85 7.33 -5.06 -10.47
C ILE A 85 8.45 -5.34 -11.49
N ILE A 86 9.05 -6.52 -11.44
CA ILE A 86 10.11 -6.91 -12.38
C ILE A 86 9.57 -6.92 -13.81
N PHE A 87 8.37 -7.47 -14.01
CA PHE A 87 7.70 -7.46 -15.31
C PHE A 87 7.43 -6.04 -15.81
N LEU A 88 6.97 -5.14 -14.92
CA LEU A 88 6.74 -3.74 -15.25
C LEU A 88 8.03 -3.02 -15.66
N CYS A 89 9.14 -3.27 -14.96
CA CYS A 89 10.44 -2.71 -15.32
C CYS A 89 10.89 -3.12 -16.73
N ILE A 90 10.75 -4.40 -17.07
CA ILE A 90 11.08 -4.90 -18.41
C ILE A 90 10.20 -4.21 -19.46
N LEU A 91 8.90 -4.11 -19.21
CA LEU A 91 7.96 -3.43 -20.10
C LEU A 91 8.33 -1.95 -20.31
N CYS A 92 8.70 -1.24 -19.24
CA CYS A 92 9.17 0.15 -19.32
C CYS A 92 10.43 0.29 -20.20
N THR A 93 11.38 -0.62 -20.11
CA THR A 93 12.59 -0.56 -20.97
C THR A 93 12.26 -0.77 -22.44
N LEU A 94 11.33 -1.68 -22.76
CA LEU A 94 10.87 -1.90 -24.14
C LEU A 94 10.14 -0.67 -24.70
N LEU A 95 9.28 -0.04 -23.89
CA LEU A 95 8.59 1.19 -24.26
C LEU A 95 9.58 2.34 -24.48
N ALA A 96 10.60 2.50 -23.63
CA ALA A 96 11.61 3.53 -23.78
C ALA A 96 12.40 3.38 -25.08
N LEU A 97 12.77 2.14 -25.46
CA LEU A 97 13.41 1.86 -26.74
C LEU A 97 12.50 2.20 -27.92
N TRP A 98 11.23 1.80 -27.86
CA TRP A 98 10.25 2.11 -28.90
C TRP A 98 10.05 3.62 -29.08
N PHE A 99 9.84 4.34 -27.97
CA PHE A 99 9.75 5.80 -27.99
C PHE A 99 11.04 6.43 -28.54
N GLY A 100 12.21 5.94 -28.13
CA GLY A 100 13.50 6.39 -28.65
C GLY A 100 13.58 6.26 -30.17
N LEU A 101 13.13 5.15 -30.75
CA LEU A 101 13.08 4.95 -32.20
C LEU A 101 12.10 5.91 -32.89
N LEU A 102 10.92 6.14 -32.31
CA LEU A 102 9.93 7.07 -32.86
C LEU A 102 10.49 8.51 -32.88
N TRP A 103 11.10 8.96 -31.79
CA TRP A 103 11.77 10.27 -31.73
C TRP A 103 12.94 10.37 -32.70
N TYR A 104 13.71 9.29 -32.85
CA TYR A 104 14.83 9.23 -33.79
C TYR A 104 14.35 9.33 -35.25
N ASP A 105 13.25 8.68 -35.60
CA ASP A 105 12.65 8.78 -36.94
C ASP A 105 12.14 10.19 -37.23
N VAL A 106 11.46 10.83 -36.26
CA VAL A 106 11.02 12.23 -36.37
C VAL A 106 12.20 13.19 -36.53
N TYR A 107 13.25 13.02 -35.72
CA TYR A 107 14.47 13.84 -35.82
C TYR A 107 15.15 13.67 -37.18
N ARG A 108 15.24 12.42 -37.65
CA ARG A 108 15.82 12.09 -38.94
C ARG A 108 15.02 12.71 -40.08
N ASN A 109 13.69 12.56 -40.06
CA ASN A 109 12.80 13.05 -41.10
C ASN A 109 12.89 14.59 -41.24
N SER A 110 12.91 15.33 -40.12
CA SER A 110 13.05 16.79 -40.16
C SER A 110 14.38 17.25 -40.80
N LYS A 111 15.48 16.52 -40.55
CA LYS A 111 16.78 16.83 -41.15
C LYS A 111 16.84 16.51 -42.65
N TYR A 112 16.24 15.41 -43.09
CA TYR A 112 16.21 15.06 -44.53
C TYR A 112 15.27 15.95 -45.32
N SER A 113 14.11 16.33 -44.77
CA SER A 113 13.22 17.32 -45.40
C SER A 113 13.95 18.65 -45.58
N GLY A 114 14.59 19.18 -44.52
CA GLY A 114 15.32 20.45 -44.62
C GLY A 114 16.47 20.42 -45.64
N VAL A 115 17.24 19.34 -45.74
CA VAL A 115 18.32 19.21 -46.75
C VAL A 115 17.76 19.04 -48.16
N GLY A 116 16.65 18.31 -48.32
CA GLY A 116 15.91 18.26 -49.58
C GLY A 116 15.44 19.64 -50.01
N GLU A 117 15.04 20.47 -49.04
CA GLU A 117 14.53 21.80 -49.35
C GLU A 117 15.58 22.76 -49.90
N ILE A 118 16.74 22.76 -49.26
CA ILE A 118 17.87 23.60 -49.66
C ILE A 118 18.39 23.17 -51.05
N LYS A 119 18.38 21.87 -51.35
CA LYS A 119 18.86 21.33 -52.63
C LYS A 119 17.96 21.68 -53.81
N TYR A 120 16.63 21.69 -53.64
CA TYR A 120 15.75 22.14 -54.72
C TYR A 120 15.98 23.62 -55.03
N THR A 121 16.12 24.46 -54.00
CA THR A 121 16.23 25.92 -54.15
C THR A 121 17.50 26.31 -54.91
N ILE A 122 18.61 25.60 -54.69
CA ILE A 122 19.89 25.82 -55.38
C ILE A 122 19.86 25.30 -56.83
N THR A 123 19.00 24.34 -57.16
CA THR A 123 18.92 23.76 -58.52
C THR A 123 17.97 24.57 -59.43
N ASP A 124 17.03 25.30 -58.85
CA ASP A 124 16.07 26.18 -59.56
C ASP A 124 16.60 27.61 -59.83
N GLN A 125 17.83 27.93 -59.41
CA GLN A 125 18.50 29.22 -59.61
C GLN A 125 19.60 29.13 -60.67
#